data_AF-A0A7S0X0U7-F1
#
_entry.id   AF-A0A7S0X0U7-F1
#
_cell.length_a   1.000
_cell.length_b   1.000
_cell.length_c   1.000
_cell.angle_alpha   90.00
_cell.angle_beta   90.00
_cell.angle_gamma   90.00
#
_symmetry.space_group_name_H-M   'P 1'
#
loop_
_entity.id
_entity.type
_entity.pdbx_description
1 polymer ?
#
loop_
_entity_poly.entity_id
_entity_poly.type
_entity_poly.pdbx_seq_one_letter_code
_entity_poly.pdbx_strand_id
1 'polypeptide(L)'
;MTILHPSAAVVHGKTSRLVVITPPSASIPDEPRWLNQMLDAGLEAAHVRKPGWSEEQLRAYVSQISLQHRPKLRIHSHHHLANEMGIGGIHYPAAVLPKLPLQPALTAEGRQLLQSTSFHMLSDLQGKGHYGALDYAFLSPVFDSISKQGYTAAAFDRGQLRARLAALAAPPDPAAAPCCTPATSPPTAQQQRLQTDQCQSSSSCSSSASDRRQHVAGARSGPAVIALGGISAANIREALRLGFDGAAVLGAVWVLGGGVTPVTQLQQLLKAMNCSKV
;
A
#
# COMPACT_ATOMS: atom_id res chain seq x y z
N MET A 1 19.94 16.11 24.80
CA MET A 1 20.41 15.54 23.52
C MET A 1 19.19 15.30 22.65
N THR A 2 18.95 16.19 21.68
CA THR A 2 17.79 16.10 20.79
C THR A 2 18.10 15.11 19.68
N ILE A 3 17.38 14.00 19.65
CA ILE A 3 17.47 13.01 18.57
C ILE A 3 16.74 13.59 17.35
N LEU A 4 17.52 14.10 16.39
CA LEU A 4 17.02 14.48 15.08
C LEU A 4 16.73 13.19 14.30
N HIS A 5 15.46 12.87 14.12
CA HIS A 5 15.04 11.83 13.16
C HIS A 5 15.38 12.29 11.73
N PRO A 6 15.92 11.42 10.86
CA PRO A 6 16.17 11.78 9.48
C PRO A 6 14.84 12.02 8.75
N SER A 7 14.65 13.26 8.31
CA SER A 7 13.54 13.71 7.46
C SER A 7 13.56 12.94 6.12
N ALA A 8 12.39 12.44 5.71
CA ALA A 8 12.22 11.75 4.44
C ALA A 8 12.66 12.66 3.27
N ALA A 9 13.59 12.19 2.43
CA ALA A 9 14.01 12.93 1.26
C ALA A 9 12.86 12.97 0.25
N VAL A 10 12.51 14.18 -0.15
CA VAL A 10 11.41 14.49 -1.07
C VAL A 10 11.94 14.46 -2.50
N VAL A 11 11.46 13.54 -3.32
CA VAL A 11 11.55 13.62 -4.78
C VAL A 11 10.16 14.00 -5.28
N HIS A 12 10.02 15.22 -5.83
CA HIS A 12 8.75 15.77 -6.34
C HIS A 12 7.58 15.92 -5.34
N GLY A 13 7.85 16.13 -4.05
CA GLY A 13 6.79 16.27 -3.04
C GLY A 13 6.15 14.94 -2.59
N LYS A 14 6.69 13.79 -3.02
CA LYS A 14 6.08 12.47 -2.84
C LYS A 14 7.02 11.54 -2.06
N THR A 15 6.57 11.03 -0.90
CA THR A 15 7.31 9.98 -0.16
C THR A 15 7.14 8.65 -0.88
N SER A 16 8.24 8.10 -1.42
CA SER A 16 8.25 6.80 -2.10
C SER A 16 8.23 5.65 -1.10
N ARG A 17 7.38 4.64 -1.34
CA ARG A 17 7.18 3.52 -0.40
C ARG A 17 8.17 2.40 -0.68
N LEU A 18 8.86 1.91 0.36
CA LEU A 18 9.62 0.66 0.28
C LEU A 18 8.91 -0.45 1.05
N VAL A 19 8.64 -1.54 0.34
CA VAL A 19 7.96 -2.71 0.86
C VAL A 19 8.89 -3.91 0.81
N VAL A 20 9.00 -4.66 1.91
CA VAL A 20 9.70 -5.96 1.92
C VAL A 20 8.68 -7.08 1.93
N ILE A 21 8.85 -8.08 1.09
CA ILE A 21 8.05 -9.32 1.11
C ILE A 21 8.91 -10.42 1.72
N THR A 22 8.40 -11.14 2.73
CA THR A 22 9.11 -12.27 3.33
C THR A 22 9.30 -13.41 2.32
N PRO A 23 10.36 -14.22 2.44
CA PRO A 23 10.51 -15.44 1.66
C PRO A 23 9.31 -16.38 1.88
N PRO A 24 8.88 -17.13 0.84
CA PRO A 24 7.73 -18.02 0.95
C PRO A 24 7.94 -19.19 1.92
N SER A 25 9.17 -19.66 2.06
CA SER A 25 9.56 -20.77 2.93
C SER A 25 10.25 -20.26 4.20
N ALA A 26 10.39 -21.14 5.19
CA ALA A 26 11.15 -20.88 6.42
C ALA A 26 12.67 -21.05 6.19
N SER A 27 13.22 -20.49 5.11
CA SER A 27 14.62 -20.68 4.72
C SER A 27 15.59 -19.70 5.39
N ILE A 28 15.07 -18.65 6.03
CA ILE A 28 15.87 -17.64 6.72
C ILE A 28 15.85 -17.93 8.22
N PRO A 29 17.00 -18.26 8.83
CA PRO A 29 17.09 -18.40 10.27
C PRO A 29 16.73 -17.08 10.97
N ASP A 30 15.89 -17.17 11.99
CA ASP A 30 15.51 -16.03 12.84
C ASP A 30 14.93 -14.84 12.03
N GLU A 31 14.12 -15.16 11.01
CA GLU A 31 13.45 -14.19 10.14
C GLU A 31 12.67 -13.10 10.91
N PRO A 32 11.92 -13.40 11.99
CA PRO A 32 11.23 -12.37 12.78
C PRO A 32 12.18 -11.34 13.39
N ARG A 33 13.37 -11.73 13.86
CA ARG A 33 14.37 -10.78 14.38
C ARG A 33 14.81 -9.81 13.30
N TRP A 34 15.15 -10.32 12.12
CA TRP A 34 15.53 -9.47 10.99
C TRP A 34 14.42 -8.52 10.58
N LEU A 35 13.17 -9.00 10.58
CA LEU A 35 12.03 -8.17 10.24
C LEU A 35 11.81 -7.04 11.24
N ASN A 36 11.94 -7.29 12.55
CA ASN A 36 11.91 -6.22 13.56
C ASN A 36 13.02 -5.19 13.31
N GLN A 37 14.28 -5.64 13.14
CA GLN A 37 15.41 -4.73 12.92
C GLN A 37 15.26 -3.88 11.66
N MET A 38 14.67 -4.45 10.59
CA MET A 38 14.34 -3.69 9.38
C MET A 38 13.26 -2.63 9.63
N LEU A 39 12.24 -2.95 10.43
CA LEU A 39 11.18 -2.01 10.80
C LEU A 39 11.67 -0.89 11.72
N ASP A 40 12.63 -1.19 12.59
CA ASP A 40 13.38 -0.19 13.38
C ASP A 40 14.26 0.69 12.48
N ALA A 41 14.88 0.11 11.45
CA ALA A 41 15.74 0.82 10.50
C ALA A 41 14.98 1.64 9.44
N GLY A 42 13.65 1.78 9.57
CA GLY A 42 12.84 2.64 8.71
C GLY A 42 12.12 1.95 7.55
N LEU A 43 12.02 0.61 7.55
CA LEU A 43 11.12 -0.09 6.62
C LEU A 43 9.67 0.39 6.83
N GLU A 44 9.02 0.79 5.74
CA GLU A 44 7.66 1.34 5.79
C GLU A 44 6.61 0.25 5.97
N ALA A 45 6.71 -0.84 5.20
CA ALA A 45 5.78 -1.96 5.29
C ALA A 45 6.44 -3.30 5.00
N ALA A 46 5.96 -4.33 5.67
CA ALA A 46 6.38 -5.72 5.48
C ALA A 46 5.20 -6.62 5.13
N HIS A 47 5.28 -7.33 4.01
CA HIS A 47 4.34 -8.35 3.62
C HIS A 47 4.81 -9.71 4.11
N VAL A 48 4.09 -10.29 5.06
CA VAL A 48 4.28 -11.66 5.53
C VAL A 48 3.55 -12.60 4.57
N ARG A 49 4.32 -13.23 3.70
CA ARG A 49 3.86 -14.19 2.69
C ARG A 49 4.42 -15.57 2.99
N LYS A 50 3.58 -16.43 3.58
CA LYS A 50 3.93 -17.80 3.96
C LYS A 50 2.87 -18.78 3.44
N PRO A 51 2.92 -19.13 2.13
CA PRO A 51 1.94 -20.02 1.54
C PRO A 51 1.95 -21.40 2.22
N GLY A 52 0.76 -21.94 2.50
CA GLY A 52 0.60 -23.25 3.12
C GLY A 52 0.80 -23.28 4.64
N TRP A 53 1.17 -22.18 5.29
CA TRP A 53 1.23 -22.14 6.75
C TRP A 53 -0.17 -22.22 7.38
N SER A 54 -0.27 -22.95 8.49
CA SER A 54 -1.45 -22.95 9.35
C SER A 54 -1.63 -21.59 10.04
N GLU A 55 -2.81 -21.37 10.60
CA GLU A 55 -3.07 -20.18 11.42
C GLU A 55 -2.11 -20.11 12.60
N GLU A 56 -1.89 -21.24 13.29
CA GLU A 56 -0.99 -21.33 14.44
C GLU A 56 0.45 -20.96 14.08
N GLN A 57 0.94 -21.43 12.93
CA GLN A 57 2.28 -21.07 12.44
C GLN A 57 2.41 -19.57 12.16
N LEU A 58 1.42 -18.98 11.49
CA LEU A 58 1.44 -17.55 11.20
C LEU A 58 1.32 -16.71 12.49
N ARG A 59 0.48 -17.13 13.43
CA ARG A 59 0.34 -16.52 14.75
C ARG A 59 1.64 -16.57 15.53
N ALA A 60 2.30 -17.73 15.61
CA ALA A 60 3.58 -17.89 16.29
C ALA A 60 4.67 -16.99 15.68
N TYR A 61 4.67 -16.81 14.36
CA TYR A 61 5.57 -15.89 13.67
C TYR A 61 5.28 -14.43 14.00
N VAL A 62 4.02 -13.98 13.90
CA VAL A 62 3.65 -12.57 14.16
C VAL A 62 3.83 -12.21 15.64
N SER A 63 3.67 -13.16 16.56
CA SER A 63 3.90 -12.94 17.99
C SER A 63 5.35 -12.54 18.31
N GLN A 64 6.31 -12.94 17.48
CA GLN A 64 7.71 -12.52 17.59
C GLN A 64 7.98 -11.12 17.02
N ILE A 65 6.99 -10.50 16.37
CA ILE A 65 7.07 -9.11 15.90
C ILE A 65 6.51 -8.17 16.96
N SER A 66 7.30 -7.16 17.31
CA SER A 66 6.98 -6.17 18.33
C SER A 66 5.63 -5.49 18.05
N LEU A 67 4.83 -5.24 19.10
CA LEU A 67 3.49 -4.66 18.95
C LEU A 67 3.48 -3.34 18.16
N GLN A 68 4.48 -2.48 18.38
CA GLN A 68 4.66 -1.22 17.66
C GLN A 68 4.85 -1.38 16.14
N HIS A 69 5.30 -2.56 15.70
CA HIS A 69 5.59 -2.87 14.30
C HIS A 69 4.41 -3.52 13.57
N ARG A 70 3.45 -4.13 14.28
CA ARG A 70 2.33 -4.85 13.66
C ARG A 70 1.44 -3.98 12.74
N PRO A 71 1.21 -2.68 13.01
CA PRO A 71 0.55 -1.78 12.06
C PRO A 71 1.26 -1.64 10.71
N LYS A 72 2.56 -1.94 10.63
CA LYS A 72 3.34 -1.92 9.37
C LYS A 72 3.29 -3.26 8.62
N LEU A 73 2.70 -4.31 9.19
CA LEU A 73 2.61 -5.63 8.57
C LEU A 73 1.40 -5.76 7.64
N ARG A 74 1.54 -6.62 6.64
CA ARG A 74 0.47 -7.07 5.73
C ARG A 74 0.52 -8.58 5.62
N ILE A 75 -0.60 -9.26 5.82
CA ILE A 75 -0.67 -10.73 5.74
C ILE A 75 -1.38 -11.18 4.45
N HIS A 76 -0.90 -12.26 3.86
CA HIS A 76 -1.43 -12.84 2.62
C HIS A 76 -2.47 -13.95 2.85
N SER A 77 -2.56 -14.47 4.08
CA SER A 77 -3.49 -15.53 4.49
C SER A 77 -4.00 -15.26 5.91
N HIS A 78 -5.03 -16.00 6.35
CA HIS A 78 -5.61 -15.92 7.71
C HIS A 78 -5.95 -14.47 8.11
N HIS A 79 -6.66 -13.77 7.22
CA HIS A 79 -6.92 -12.32 7.34
C HIS A 79 -7.60 -11.90 8.65
N HIS A 80 -8.33 -12.81 9.32
CA HIS A 80 -8.93 -12.55 10.62
C HIS A 80 -7.90 -12.24 11.72
N LEU A 81 -6.68 -12.78 11.61
CA LEU A 81 -5.57 -12.44 12.51
C LEU A 81 -5.22 -10.95 12.50
N ALA A 82 -5.62 -10.22 11.45
CA ALA A 82 -5.31 -8.81 11.38
C ALA A 82 -5.99 -7.98 12.47
N ASN A 83 -7.22 -8.37 12.85
CA ASN A 83 -7.94 -7.80 13.97
C ASN A 83 -7.22 -8.15 15.28
N GLU A 84 -7.10 -9.45 15.53
CA GLU A 84 -6.66 -10.00 16.81
C GLU A 84 -5.24 -9.61 17.18
N MET A 85 -4.34 -9.57 16.19
CA MET A 85 -2.92 -9.32 16.45
C MET A 85 -2.52 -7.86 16.23
N GLY A 86 -3.44 -6.96 15.87
CA GLY A 86 -3.12 -5.55 15.63
C GLY A 86 -2.35 -5.30 14.33
N ILE A 87 -2.56 -6.13 13.30
CA ILE A 87 -1.89 -5.98 12.01
C ILE A 87 -2.56 -4.85 11.21
N GLY A 88 -1.78 -4.09 10.45
CA GLY A 88 -2.27 -2.89 9.77
C GLY A 88 -2.93 -3.13 8.42
N GLY A 89 -2.83 -4.32 7.83
CA GLY A 89 -3.48 -4.58 6.55
C GLY A 89 -3.37 -6.01 6.04
N ILE A 90 -4.00 -6.22 4.89
CA ILE A 90 -4.21 -7.51 4.26
C ILE A 90 -3.89 -7.42 2.77
N HIS A 91 -3.35 -8.51 2.24
CA HIS A 91 -3.07 -8.67 0.83
C HIS A 91 -3.97 -9.77 0.27
N TYR A 92 -4.79 -9.40 -0.71
CA TYR A 92 -5.70 -10.33 -1.38
C TYR A 92 -5.04 -10.94 -2.61
N PRO A 93 -5.28 -12.23 -2.89
CA PRO A 93 -5.02 -12.78 -4.21
C PRO A 93 -5.89 -12.09 -5.27
N ALA A 94 -5.34 -11.86 -6.47
CA ALA A 94 -6.04 -11.19 -7.57
C ALA A 94 -7.39 -11.83 -7.91
N ALA A 95 -7.48 -13.17 -7.85
CA ALA A 95 -8.70 -13.93 -8.12
C ALA A 95 -9.87 -13.62 -7.15
N VAL A 96 -9.57 -13.03 -5.97
CA VAL A 96 -10.58 -12.69 -4.96
C VAL A 96 -11.11 -11.27 -5.16
N LEU A 97 -10.42 -10.42 -5.94
CA LEU A 97 -10.79 -9.02 -6.15
C LEU A 97 -12.26 -8.80 -6.54
N PRO A 98 -12.85 -9.54 -7.51
CA PRO A 98 -14.25 -9.34 -7.90
C PRO A 98 -15.27 -9.63 -6.79
N LYS A 99 -14.82 -10.24 -5.68
CA LYS A 99 -15.64 -10.62 -4.54
C LYS A 99 -15.42 -9.70 -3.34
N LEU A 100 -14.49 -8.75 -3.42
CA LEU A 100 -14.20 -7.87 -2.30
C LEU A 100 -15.31 -6.84 -2.09
N PRO A 101 -15.62 -6.49 -0.84
CA PRO A 101 -16.50 -5.36 -0.60
C PRO A 101 -15.87 -4.09 -1.16
N LEU A 102 -16.70 -3.21 -1.72
CA LEU A 102 -16.26 -1.90 -2.26
C LEU A 102 -15.93 -0.89 -1.15
N GLN A 103 -16.33 -1.18 0.08
CA GLN A 103 -16.01 -0.39 1.25
C GLN A 103 -14.70 -0.85 1.90
N PRO A 104 -14.02 0.05 2.63
CA PRO A 104 -12.79 -0.29 3.34
C PRO A 104 -12.97 -1.45 4.31
N ALA A 105 -11.97 -2.33 4.39
CA ALA A 105 -11.91 -3.32 5.45
C ALA A 105 -11.69 -2.63 6.80
N LEU A 106 -12.53 -2.94 7.79
CA LEU A 106 -12.45 -2.41 9.15
C LEU A 106 -12.19 -3.54 10.13
N THR A 107 -11.44 -3.25 11.20
CA THR A 107 -11.39 -4.09 12.40
C THR A 107 -12.71 -3.99 13.17
N ALA A 108 -12.95 -4.89 14.12
CA ALA A 108 -14.09 -4.83 15.03
C ALA A 108 -14.14 -3.51 15.81
N GLU A 109 -12.98 -2.91 16.07
CA GLU A 109 -12.82 -1.62 16.74
C GLU A 109 -12.90 -0.42 15.77
N GLY A 110 -13.31 -0.64 14.52
CA GLY A 110 -13.50 0.40 13.51
C GLY A 110 -12.21 0.93 12.88
N ARG A 111 -11.05 0.32 13.15
CA ARG A 111 -9.79 0.73 12.51
C ARG A 111 -9.75 0.25 11.07
N GLN A 112 -9.45 1.16 10.14
CA GLN A 112 -9.29 0.79 8.74
C GLN A 112 -8.02 -0.06 8.53
N LEU A 113 -8.19 -1.18 7.84
CA LEU A 113 -7.12 -2.05 7.36
C LEU A 113 -6.72 -1.62 5.96
N LEU A 114 -5.40 -1.56 5.73
CA LEU A 114 -4.87 -1.31 4.39
C LEU A 114 -5.06 -2.55 3.51
N GLN A 115 -5.64 -2.37 2.33
CA GLN A 115 -5.96 -3.43 1.38
C GLN A 115 -5.06 -3.33 0.15
N SER A 116 -4.49 -4.47 -0.26
CA SER A 116 -3.60 -4.54 -1.43
C SER A 116 -3.75 -5.82 -2.23
N THR A 117 -3.27 -5.82 -3.47
CA THR A 117 -3.26 -6.98 -4.38
C THR A 117 -2.04 -6.92 -5.32
N SER A 118 -1.87 -7.96 -6.14
CA SER A 118 -0.82 -8.03 -7.18
C SER A 118 -1.45 -8.19 -8.57
N PHE A 119 -0.95 -7.44 -9.54
CA PHE A 119 -1.34 -7.49 -10.94
C PHE A 119 -0.16 -7.85 -11.85
N HIS A 120 -0.49 -8.37 -13.03
CA HIS A 120 0.48 -8.86 -14.01
C HIS A 120 0.37 -8.19 -15.37
N MET A 121 -0.70 -7.45 -15.63
CA MET A 121 -0.91 -6.73 -16.88
C MET A 121 -1.28 -5.27 -16.64
N LEU A 122 -0.88 -4.37 -17.55
CA LEU A 122 -1.27 -2.95 -17.48
C LEU A 122 -2.79 -2.74 -17.58
N SER A 123 -3.47 -3.64 -18.28
CA SER A 123 -4.94 -3.66 -18.38
C SER A 123 -5.61 -3.88 -17.03
N ASP A 124 -4.95 -4.53 -16.08
CA ASP A 124 -5.50 -4.77 -14.74
C ASP A 124 -5.53 -3.48 -13.90
N LEU A 125 -4.69 -2.50 -14.24
CA LEU A 125 -4.66 -1.18 -13.60
C LEU A 125 -5.78 -0.28 -14.12
N GLN A 126 -6.97 -0.82 -14.37
CA GLN A 126 -8.12 -0.12 -14.92
C GLN A 126 -9.34 -0.20 -13.99
N GLY A 127 -10.11 0.89 -13.97
CA GLY A 127 -11.51 0.85 -13.59
C GLY A 127 -11.86 1.52 -12.26
N LYS A 128 -13.13 1.97 -12.22
CA LYS A 128 -13.93 2.18 -11.01
C LYS A 128 -14.46 0.80 -10.58
N GLY A 129 -14.53 0.52 -9.27
CA GLY A 129 -14.92 -0.80 -8.73
C GLY A 129 -13.94 -1.28 -7.66
N HIS A 130 -13.69 -2.60 -7.58
CA HIS A 130 -12.82 -3.21 -6.55
C HIS A 130 -11.39 -2.69 -6.56
N TYR A 131 -10.87 -2.25 -7.72
CA TYR A 131 -9.57 -1.59 -7.81
C TYR A 131 -9.53 -0.28 -7.00
N GLY A 132 -10.61 0.51 -7.01
CA GLY A 132 -10.71 1.77 -6.27
C GLY A 132 -10.87 1.60 -4.75
N ALA A 133 -11.16 0.38 -4.28
CA ALA A 133 -11.22 0.05 -2.86
C ALA A 133 -9.84 -0.30 -2.27
N LEU A 134 -8.79 -0.42 -3.10
CA LEU A 134 -7.44 -0.73 -2.67
C LEU A 134 -6.70 0.54 -2.24
N ASP A 135 -5.76 0.39 -1.30
CA ASP A 135 -4.83 1.46 -0.95
C ASP A 135 -3.60 1.46 -1.87
N TYR A 136 -3.14 0.27 -2.26
CA TYR A 136 -2.08 0.09 -3.25
C TYR A 136 -2.14 -1.29 -3.91
N ALA A 137 -1.52 -1.41 -5.08
CA ALA A 137 -1.33 -2.67 -5.77
C ALA A 137 0.12 -2.84 -6.23
N PHE A 138 0.60 -4.08 -6.28
CA PHE A 138 1.85 -4.40 -6.96
C PHE A 138 1.61 -4.60 -8.45
N LEU A 139 2.52 -4.09 -9.28
CA LEU A 139 2.63 -4.51 -10.68
C LEU A 139 3.91 -5.33 -10.83
N SER A 140 3.81 -6.55 -11.38
CA SER A 140 4.95 -7.46 -11.50
C SER A 140 4.86 -8.42 -12.68
N PRO A 141 6.01 -8.89 -13.22
CA PRO A 141 7.37 -8.43 -12.94
C PRO A 141 7.72 -7.15 -13.74
N VAL A 142 8.38 -6.17 -13.10
CA VAL A 142 8.81 -4.93 -13.79
C VAL A 142 10.18 -5.07 -14.44
N PHE A 143 11.10 -5.78 -13.79
CA PHE A 143 12.44 -6.08 -14.31
C PHE A 143 12.70 -7.59 -14.28
N ASP A 144 13.68 -8.03 -15.06
CA ASP A 144 14.09 -9.43 -15.10
C ASP A 144 14.50 -9.94 -13.72
N SER A 145 14.24 -11.22 -13.46
CA SER A 145 14.62 -11.83 -12.20
C SER A 145 16.13 -12.01 -12.12
N ILE A 146 16.73 -11.50 -11.05
CA ILE A 146 18.16 -11.70 -10.74
C ILE A 146 18.47 -13.21 -10.50
N SER A 147 17.47 -14.02 -10.13
CA SER A 147 17.68 -15.39 -9.62
C SER A 147 16.90 -16.49 -10.35
N LYS A 148 16.05 -16.16 -11.33
CA LYS A 148 15.32 -17.15 -12.14
C LYS A 148 15.71 -16.99 -13.60
N GLN A 149 16.64 -17.82 -14.08
CA GLN A 149 16.89 -17.95 -15.51
C GLN A 149 15.62 -18.52 -16.18
N GLY A 150 15.00 -17.73 -17.05
CA GLY A 150 13.74 -18.07 -17.74
C GLY A 150 12.47 -17.37 -17.24
N TYR A 151 12.56 -16.51 -16.21
CA TYR A 151 11.46 -15.61 -15.84
C TYR A 151 11.64 -14.27 -16.54
N THR A 152 11.33 -14.25 -17.84
CA THR A 152 11.32 -13.03 -18.66
C THR A 152 10.33 -12.06 -18.06
N ALA A 153 10.75 -10.81 -17.83
CA ALA A 153 9.81 -9.78 -17.44
C ALA A 153 8.61 -9.77 -18.40
N ALA A 154 7.40 -9.48 -17.90
CA ALA A 154 6.37 -8.96 -18.77
C ALA A 154 6.97 -7.66 -19.31
N ALA A 155 7.43 -7.69 -20.56
CA ALA A 155 8.10 -6.58 -21.19
C ALA A 155 7.06 -5.48 -21.38
N PHE A 156 6.79 -4.73 -20.30
CA PHE A 156 5.94 -3.57 -20.38
C PHE A 156 6.65 -2.58 -21.29
N ASP A 157 5.97 -2.16 -22.35
CA ASP A 157 6.44 -1.01 -23.09
C ASP A 157 6.57 0.18 -22.13
N ARG A 158 7.77 0.74 -22.04
CA ARG A 158 8.10 1.75 -21.03
C ARG A 158 7.31 3.03 -21.23
N GLY A 159 6.98 3.35 -22.48
CA GLY A 159 6.13 4.48 -22.85
C GLY A 159 4.71 4.29 -22.33
N GLN A 160 4.10 3.13 -22.63
CA GLN A 160 2.75 2.77 -22.17
C GLN A 160 2.66 2.69 -20.64
N LEU A 161 3.65 2.08 -19.99
CA LEU A 161 3.73 2.00 -18.53
C LEU A 161 3.76 3.41 -17.90
N ARG A 162 4.65 4.28 -18.38
CA ARG A 162 4.76 5.64 -17.88
C ARG A 162 3.47 6.44 -18.11
N ALA A 163 2.88 6.34 -19.30
CA ALA A 163 1.62 6.99 -19.62
C ALA A 163 0.49 6.51 -18.69
N ARG A 164 0.41 5.21 -18.41
CA ARG A 164 -0.60 4.64 -17.51
C ARG A 164 -0.41 5.11 -16.07
N LEU A 165 0.80 5.05 -15.54
CA LEU A 165 1.10 5.50 -14.18
C LEU A 165 0.85 7.01 -14.01
N ALA A 166 1.19 7.82 -15.02
CA ALA A 166 0.89 9.25 -15.02
C ALA A 166 -0.63 9.52 -15.01
N ALA A 167 -1.42 8.78 -15.80
CA ALA A 167 -2.86 8.91 -15.81
C ALA A 167 -3.51 8.55 -14.46
N LEU A 168 -2.99 7.54 -13.75
CA LEU A 168 -3.46 7.15 -12.41
C LEU A 168 -3.08 8.17 -11.32
N ALA A 169 -1.93 8.83 -11.49
CA ALA A 169 -1.47 9.87 -10.57
C ALA A 169 -2.19 11.22 -10.78
N ALA A 170 -2.82 11.43 -11.94
CA ALA A 170 -3.55 12.65 -12.24
C ALA A 170 -4.82 12.78 -11.35
N PRO A 171 -5.16 14.00 -10.91
CA PRO A 171 -6.39 14.24 -10.18
C PRO A 171 -7.60 13.90 -11.05
N PRO A 172 -8.72 13.43 -10.45
CA PRO A 172 -9.93 13.16 -11.20
C PRO A 172 -10.41 14.43 -11.89
N ASP A 173 -10.78 14.31 -13.17
CA ASP A 173 -11.32 15.41 -13.96
C ASP A 173 -12.56 16.01 -13.25
N PRO A 174 -12.56 17.30 -12.89
CA PRO A 174 -13.72 17.94 -12.26
C PRO A 174 -14.99 17.87 -13.12
N ALA A 175 -14.87 17.69 -14.44
CA ALA A 175 -16.00 17.54 -15.36
C ALA A 175 -16.67 16.14 -15.33
N ALA A 176 -16.04 15.14 -14.68
CA ALA A 176 -16.57 13.78 -14.58
C ALA A 176 -17.35 13.51 -13.28
N ALA A 177 -17.51 14.51 -12.40
CA ALA A 177 -18.47 14.46 -11.31
C ALA A 177 -19.89 14.48 -11.92
N PRO A 178 -20.83 13.62 -11.46
CA PRO A 178 -22.21 13.74 -11.90
C PRO A 178 -22.68 15.14 -11.52
N CYS A 179 -22.91 15.96 -12.55
CA CYS A 179 -23.45 17.30 -12.38
C CYS A 179 -24.76 17.12 -11.61
N CYS A 180 -24.79 17.58 -10.35
CA CYS A 180 -26.05 17.72 -9.62
C CYS A 180 -26.89 18.71 -10.42
N THR A 181 -27.70 18.22 -11.35
CA THR A 181 -28.77 19.00 -11.94
C THR A 181 -29.68 19.39 -10.77
N PRO A 182 -29.91 20.69 -10.50
CA PRO A 182 -30.98 21.05 -9.60
C PRO A 182 -32.26 20.45 -10.17
N ALA A 183 -32.96 19.68 -9.35
CA ALA A 183 -34.29 19.21 -9.71
C ALA A 183 -35.17 20.44 -9.95
N THR A 184 -35.41 20.78 -11.21
CA THR A 184 -36.41 21.76 -11.62
C THR A 184 -37.79 21.15 -11.44
N SER A 185 -38.30 21.23 -10.22
CA SER A 185 -39.73 21.25 -9.92
C SER A 185 -39.93 22.23 -8.76
N PRO A 186 -40.66 23.34 -8.94
CA PRO A 186 -41.01 24.18 -7.80
C PRO A 186 -41.92 23.37 -6.85
N PRO A 187 -41.69 23.40 -5.52
CA PRO A 187 -42.59 22.76 -4.58
C PRO A 187 -43.96 23.46 -4.64
N THR A 188 -45.02 22.69 -4.74
CA THR A 188 -46.39 23.19 -4.58
C THR A 188 -46.58 23.78 -3.18
N ALA A 189 -47.39 24.84 -3.09
CA ALA A 189 -47.63 25.67 -1.90
C ALA A 189 -48.12 24.92 -0.64
N GLN A 190 -48.30 23.60 -0.70
CA GLN A 190 -48.74 22.77 0.40
C GLN A 190 -47.59 22.13 1.21
N GLN A 191 -46.35 22.11 0.70
CA GLN A 191 -45.18 21.56 1.42
C GLN A 191 -44.37 22.59 2.21
N GLN A 192 -44.64 23.89 2.05
CA GLN A 192 -43.92 24.96 2.76
C GLN A 192 -44.39 25.21 4.20
N ARG A 193 -45.42 24.49 4.68
CA ARG A 193 -46.02 24.74 6.02
C ARG A 193 -45.61 23.76 7.11
N LEU A 194 -44.77 22.76 6.80
CA LEU A 194 -44.37 21.70 7.74
C LEU A 194 -42.87 21.66 8.06
N GLN A 195 -42.07 22.57 7.50
CA GLN A 195 -40.60 22.60 7.71
C GLN A 195 -40.09 23.76 8.57
N THR A 196 -40.96 24.61 9.12
CA THR A 196 -40.52 25.75 9.96
C THR A 196 -40.41 25.44 11.46
N ASP A 197 -40.76 24.24 11.93
CA ASP A 197 -40.83 23.93 13.37
C ASP A 197 -39.73 22.99 13.92
N GLN A 198 -38.69 22.65 13.16
CA GLN A 198 -37.61 21.77 13.66
C GLN A 198 -36.19 22.32 13.49
N CYS A 199 -35.99 23.62 13.69
CA CYS A 199 -34.64 24.21 13.73
C CYS A 199 -34.44 25.10 14.95
N GLN A 200 -34.80 24.62 16.15
CA GLN A 200 -34.31 25.18 17.41
C GLN A 200 -34.15 24.07 18.48
N SER A 201 -33.03 23.35 18.46
CA SER A 201 -32.36 22.90 19.68
C SER A 201 -30.97 22.38 19.36
N SER A 202 -30.05 22.68 20.26
CA SER A 202 -28.63 22.90 20.05
C SER A 202 -27.76 21.69 20.39
N SER A 203 -26.56 21.71 19.77
CA SER A 203 -25.26 21.38 20.38
C SER A 203 -25.03 19.96 20.92
N SER A 204 -24.45 19.10 20.07
CA SER A 204 -23.29 18.29 20.46
C SER A 204 -22.50 17.88 19.21
N CYS A 205 -21.54 18.74 18.82
CA CYS A 205 -20.55 18.36 17.81
C CYS A 205 -19.45 17.58 18.53
N SER A 206 -19.69 16.28 18.75
CA SER A 206 -18.64 15.35 19.14
C SER A 206 -17.83 15.00 17.90
N SER A 207 -16.61 15.52 17.87
CA SER A 207 -15.54 15.15 16.95
C SER A 207 -15.29 13.64 17.03
N SER A 208 -15.94 12.87 16.16
CA SER A 208 -15.67 11.45 15.98
C SER A 208 -14.43 11.28 15.11
N ALA A 209 -13.57 10.36 15.52
CA ALA A 209 -12.28 10.01 14.96
C ALA A 209 -12.39 9.33 13.58
N SER A 210 -12.93 10.04 12.59
CA SER A 210 -13.11 9.58 11.21
C SER A 210 -12.13 10.21 10.21
N ASP A 211 -11.23 11.09 10.67
CA ASP A 211 -10.37 11.86 9.77
C ASP A 211 -8.89 11.46 9.91
N ARG A 212 -8.56 10.27 9.38
CA ARG A 212 -7.17 9.88 9.08
C ARG A 212 -6.95 9.59 7.59
N ARG A 213 -7.72 10.26 6.72
CA ARG A 213 -7.33 10.51 5.32
C ARG A 213 -6.38 11.71 5.19
N GLN A 214 -5.63 12.03 6.24
CA GLN A 214 -4.67 13.13 6.22
C GLN A 214 -3.25 12.58 6.42
N HIS A 215 -2.76 11.91 5.37
CA HIS A 215 -1.41 12.19 4.91
C HIS A 215 -1.55 12.87 3.54
N VAL A 216 -1.23 14.17 3.56
CA VAL A 216 -1.53 15.20 2.57
C VAL A 216 -0.75 15.04 1.26
N ALA A 217 -1.40 15.46 0.16
CA ALA A 217 -0.90 16.05 -1.11
C ALA A 217 -1.26 15.27 -2.39
N GLY A 218 -2.37 15.67 -3.01
CA GLY A 218 -2.81 15.27 -4.35
C GLY A 218 -3.89 14.18 -4.33
N ALA A 219 -5.15 14.54 -4.61
CA ALA A 219 -6.27 13.63 -4.76
C ALA A 219 -6.04 12.70 -5.97
N ARG A 220 -5.31 11.62 -5.76
CA ARG A 220 -5.08 10.55 -6.75
C ARG A 220 -6.41 9.89 -7.10
N SER A 221 -6.58 9.55 -8.38
CA SER A 221 -7.79 8.91 -8.90
C SER A 221 -7.85 7.38 -8.65
N GLY A 222 -6.83 6.81 -7.99
CA GLY A 222 -6.76 5.37 -7.68
C GLY A 222 -5.68 4.99 -6.65
N PRO A 223 -5.54 3.67 -6.36
CA PRO A 223 -4.52 3.13 -5.47
C PRO A 223 -3.10 3.48 -5.91
N ALA A 224 -2.16 3.52 -4.95
CA ALA A 224 -0.74 3.60 -5.28
C ALA A 224 -0.28 2.34 -6.06
N VAL A 225 0.59 2.51 -7.05
CA VAL A 225 1.16 1.38 -7.79
C VAL A 225 2.62 1.19 -7.39
N ILE A 226 2.92 0.01 -6.85
CA ILE A 226 4.24 -0.35 -6.31
C ILE A 226 4.91 -1.34 -7.27
N ALA A 227 6.13 -1.02 -7.71
CA ALA A 227 6.90 -1.89 -8.60
C ALA A 227 7.34 -3.16 -7.88
N LEU A 228 7.14 -4.33 -8.49
CA LEU A 228 7.61 -5.60 -7.96
C LEU A 228 8.24 -6.46 -9.07
N GLY A 229 9.28 -7.22 -8.73
CA GLY A 229 9.99 -8.10 -9.65
C GLY A 229 11.28 -7.47 -10.18
N GLY A 230 12.42 -8.10 -9.86
CA GLY A 230 13.74 -7.66 -10.29
C GLY A 230 14.27 -6.37 -9.65
N ILE A 231 13.59 -5.82 -8.63
CA ILE A 231 14.01 -4.59 -7.95
C ILE A 231 15.24 -4.83 -7.06
N SER A 232 16.24 -3.97 -7.19
CA SER A 232 17.46 -3.90 -6.39
C SER A 232 17.93 -2.44 -6.19
N ALA A 233 18.99 -2.22 -5.42
CA ALA A 233 19.57 -0.88 -5.26
C ALA A 233 20.03 -0.26 -6.59
N ALA A 234 20.34 -1.08 -7.61
CA ALA A 234 20.80 -0.61 -8.91
C ALA A 234 19.69 0.00 -9.79
N ASN A 235 18.45 -0.50 -9.67
CA ASN A 235 17.34 -0.11 -10.56
C ASN A 235 16.11 0.46 -9.83
N ILE A 236 16.10 0.51 -8.49
CA ILE A 236 14.95 1.05 -7.74
C ILE A 236 14.60 2.49 -8.14
N ARG A 237 15.60 3.32 -8.46
CA ARG A 237 15.38 4.69 -8.94
C ARG A 237 14.75 4.74 -10.31
N GLU A 238 15.06 3.77 -11.16
CA GLU A 238 14.49 3.66 -12.49
C GLU A 238 12.99 3.36 -12.41
N ALA A 239 12.57 2.49 -11.47
CA ALA A 239 11.16 2.29 -11.16
C ALA A 239 10.49 3.61 -10.75
N LEU A 240 11.09 4.38 -9.83
CA LEU A 240 10.53 5.67 -9.42
C LEU A 240 10.42 6.66 -10.59
N ARG A 241 11.41 6.70 -11.49
CA ARG A 241 11.38 7.55 -12.70
C ARG A 241 10.30 7.13 -13.71
N LEU A 242 9.90 5.85 -13.72
CA LEU A 242 8.79 5.38 -14.53
C LEU A 242 7.43 5.86 -14.00
N GLY A 243 7.38 6.36 -12.75
CA GLY A 243 6.17 6.91 -12.13
C GLY A 243 5.56 6.03 -11.04
N PHE A 244 6.22 4.93 -10.65
CA PHE A 244 5.75 4.09 -9.55
C PHE A 244 5.77 4.88 -8.22
N ASP A 245 4.77 4.62 -7.37
CA ASP A 245 4.67 5.21 -6.03
C ASP A 245 5.71 4.66 -5.03
N GLY A 246 6.36 3.56 -5.40
CA GLY A 246 7.32 2.87 -4.56
C GLY A 246 7.78 1.57 -5.19
N ALA A 247 8.53 0.79 -4.44
CA ALA A 247 8.99 -0.52 -4.87
C ALA A 247 8.90 -1.56 -3.76
N ALA A 248 8.75 -2.81 -4.19
CA ALA A 248 8.73 -3.98 -3.34
C ALA A 248 9.89 -4.91 -3.67
N VAL A 249 10.53 -5.43 -2.63
CA VAL A 249 11.73 -6.27 -2.71
C VAL A 249 11.55 -7.58 -1.92
N LEU A 250 12.19 -8.63 -2.41
CA LEU A 250 12.31 -9.91 -1.73
C LEU A 250 13.75 -10.43 -1.88
N GLY A 251 14.15 -10.75 -3.10
CA GLY A 251 15.48 -11.30 -3.38
C GLY A 251 16.63 -10.33 -3.12
N ALA A 252 16.39 -9.01 -3.12
CA ALA A 252 17.40 -7.99 -2.85
C ALA A 252 17.56 -7.64 -1.36
N VAL A 253 16.91 -8.38 -0.46
CA VAL A 253 17.01 -8.16 1.00
C VAL A 253 17.35 -9.45 1.73
N TRP A 254 16.76 -10.57 1.33
CA TRP A 254 16.91 -11.86 2.04
C TRP A 254 18.14 -12.68 1.63
N VAL A 255 19.20 -12.04 1.12
CA VAL A 255 20.47 -12.72 0.80
C VAL A 255 21.36 -12.72 2.04
N LEU A 256 21.71 -13.90 2.54
CA LEU A 256 22.63 -14.07 3.66
C LEU A 256 23.99 -14.57 3.17
N GLY A 257 25.07 -13.96 3.66
CA GLY A 257 26.44 -14.39 3.34
C GLY A 257 27.43 -13.24 3.26
N GLY A 258 28.73 -13.55 3.39
CA GLY A 258 29.80 -12.56 3.21
C GLY A 258 29.74 -11.35 4.17
N GLY A 259 29.17 -11.53 5.37
CA GLY A 259 28.96 -10.44 6.34
C GLY A 259 27.79 -9.51 6.03
N VAL A 260 27.06 -9.75 4.94
CA VAL A 260 25.88 -8.96 4.55
C VAL A 260 24.64 -9.49 5.26
N THR A 261 23.86 -8.58 5.84
CA THR A 261 22.60 -8.86 6.55
C THR A 261 21.40 -8.23 5.83
N PRO A 262 20.16 -8.70 6.09
CA PRO A 262 18.96 -8.09 5.53
C PRO A 262 18.83 -6.60 5.87
N VAL A 263 19.25 -6.20 7.07
CA VAL A 263 19.24 -4.80 7.51
C VAL A 263 20.20 -3.96 6.68
N THR A 264 21.41 -4.44 6.43
CA THR A 264 22.38 -3.72 5.59
C THR A 264 21.91 -3.57 4.14
N GLN A 265 21.22 -4.58 3.60
CA GLN A 265 20.64 -4.49 2.25
C GLN A 265 19.46 -3.52 2.20
N LEU A 266 18.59 -3.54 3.22
CA LEU A 266 17.54 -2.54 3.36
C LEU A 266 18.11 -1.12 3.36
N GLN A 267 19.15 -0.86 4.15
CA GLN A 267 19.78 0.45 4.23
C GLN A 267 20.36 0.91 2.88
N GLN A 268 20.95 -0.01 2.10
CA GLN A 268 21.41 0.28 0.74
C GLN A 268 20.25 0.68 -0.19
N LEU A 269 19.11 -0.03 -0.11
CA LEU A 269 17.90 0.31 -0.87
C LEU A 269 17.33 1.68 -0.48
N LEU A 270 17.20 1.94 0.82
CA LEU A 270 16.74 3.24 1.35
C LEU A 270 17.64 4.38 0.87
N LYS A 271 18.97 4.18 0.93
CA LYS A 271 19.95 5.15 0.42
C LYS A 271 19.81 5.36 -1.08
N ALA A 272 19.64 4.29 -1.86
CA ALA A 272 19.49 4.36 -3.30
C ALA A 272 18.22 5.12 -3.72
N MET A 273 17.09 4.92 -3.03
CA MET A 273 15.85 5.66 -3.27
C MET A 273 15.99 7.16 -2.97
N ASN A 274 16.67 7.49 -1.87
CA ASN A 274 16.73 8.86 -1.35
C ASN A 274 17.87 9.71 -1.91
N CYS A 275 18.78 9.13 -2.70
CA CYS A 275 19.88 9.87 -3.28
C CYS A 275 19.37 10.92 -4.30
N SER A 276 19.76 12.18 -4.19
CA SER A 276 19.29 13.24 -5.11
C SER A 276 20.14 13.38 -6.38
N LYS A 277 21.32 12.76 -6.46
CA LYS A 277 22.26 12.93 -7.59
C LYS A 277 22.14 11.82 -8.63
N VAL A 278 22.02 12.20 -9.91
CA VAL A 278 22.94 11.84 -11.01
C VAL A 278 23.22 13.14 -11.75
#